data_AF-A0A2E4DAT8-F1
#
_entry.id   AF-A0A2E4DAT8-F1
#
_cell.length_a   1.000
_cell.length_b   1.000
_cell.length_c   1.000
_cell.angle_alpha   90.00
_cell.angle_beta   90.00
_cell.angle_gamma   90.00
#
_symmetry.space_group_name_H-M   'P 1'
#
loop_
_entity.id
_entity.type
_entity.pdbx_description
1 polymer ?
#
loop_
_entity_poly.entity_id
_entity_poly.type
_entity_poly.pdbx_seq_one_letter_code
_entity_poly.pdbx_strand_id
1 'polypeptide(L)' 'MQNIYISVDDRGVERSLRKFKRMCDSYGIVKMYRSRQEYKKPSIKAKEKQEAAEKRRRKTMFKNGRSRSKI' A
#
# COMPACT_ATOMS: atom_id res chain seq x y z
N MET A 1 2.97 -4.07 -16.36
CA MET A 1 3.28 -4.60 -15.01
C MET A 1 4.66 -4.09 -14.65
N GLN A 2 4.88 -3.61 -13.43
CA GLN A 2 6.20 -3.13 -13.00
C GLN A 2 6.98 -4.29 -12.39
N ASN A 3 8.13 -4.60 -12.98
CA ASN A 3 9.05 -5.59 -12.46
C ASN A 3 9.88 -4.92 -11.36
N ILE A 4 9.98 -5.56 -10.18
CA ILE A 4 10.78 -5.05 -9.06
C ILE A 4 12.15 -5.74 -9.12
N TYR A 5 13.20 -4.94 -9.26
CA TYR A 5 14.58 -5.40 -9.21
C TYR A 5 15.21 -4.99 -7.87
N ILE A 6 15.94 -5.91 -7.24
CA ILE A 6 16.74 -5.67 -6.02
C ILE A 6 18.13 -6.25 -6.21
N SER A 7 19.14 -5.43 -5.94
CA SER A 7 20.51 -5.87 -5.72
C SER A 7 20.68 -6.27 -4.26
N VAL A 8 21.41 -7.36 -4.03
CA VAL A 8 21.81 -7.76 -2.68
C VAL A 8 23.16 -7.12 -2.38
N ASP A 9 23.20 -6.21 -1.41
CA ASP A 9 24.45 -5.63 -0.92
C ASP A 9 25.10 -6.56 0.11
N ASP A 10 26.41 -6.39 0.35
CA ASP A 10 27.20 -7.15 1.34
C ASP A 10 26.70 -7.01 2.79
N ARG A 11 25.75 -6.09 3.04
CA ARG A 11 25.10 -5.88 4.34
C ARG A 11 24.06 -6.96 4.68
N GLY A 12 23.96 -8.02 3.88
CA GLY A 12 23.20 -9.23 4.16
C GLY A 12 21.90 -9.39 3.36
N VAL A 13 21.63 -10.63 2.94
CA VAL A 13 20.47 -11.03 2.11
C VAL A 13 19.13 -10.66 2.75
N GLU A 14 19.01 -10.79 4.08
CA GLU A 14 17.77 -10.57 4.80
C GLU A 14 17.26 -9.12 4.69
N ARG A 15 18.19 -8.15 4.65
CA ARG A 15 17.87 -6.74 4.48
C ARG A 15 17.25 -6.49 3.10
N SER A 16 17.80 -7.13 2.07
CA SER A 16 17.32 -7.06 0.70
C SER A 16 15.92 -7.67 0.57
N LEU A 17 15.65 -8.80 1.25
CA LEU A 17 14.31 -9.41 1.31
C LEU A 17 13.28 -8.50 2.00
N ARG A 18 13.65 -7.85 3.11
CA ARG A 18 12.76 -6.87 3.76
C ARG A 18 12.47 -5.68 2.85
N LYS A 19 13.47 -5.20 2.11
CA LYS A 19 13.30 -4.13 1.10
C LYS A 19 12.35 -4.58 -0.01
N PHE A 20 12.50 -5.81 -0.51
CA PHE A 20 11.63 -6.38 -1.53
C PHE A 20 10.17 -6.40 -1.08
N LYS A 21 9.91 -6.93 0.11
CA LYS A 21 8.56 -6.97 0.69
C LYS A 21 7.95 -5.56 0.79
N ARG A 22 8.70 -4.59 1.31
CA ARG A 22 8.24 -3.19 1.40
C ARG A 22 7.93 -2.59 0.03
N MET A 23 8.73 -2.89 -0.99
CA MET A 23 8.45 -2.45 -2.35
C MET A 23 7.17 -3.10 -2.89
N CYS A 24 7.00 -4.42 -2.77
CA CYS A 24 5.77 -5.11 -3.17
C CYS A 24 4.51 -4.50 -2.53
N ASP A 25 4.60 -4.16 -1.24
CA ASP A 25 3.50 -3.51 -0.50
C ASP A 25 3.26 -2.07 -0.98
N SER A 26 4.33 -1.30 -1.22
CA SER A 26 4.25 0.09 -1.70
C SER A 26 3.67 0.20 -3.12
N TYR A 27 4.12 -0.66 -4.03
CA TYR A 27 3.56 -0.77 -5.38
C TYR A 27 2.14 -1.38 -5.39
N GLY A 28 1.69 -1.92 -4.25
CA GLY A 28 0.35 -2.49 -4.10
C GLY A 28 0.16 -3.82 -4.86
N ILE A 29 1.23 -4.51 -5.21
CA ILE A 29 1.21 -5.76 -5.99
C ILE A 29 0.35 -6.81 -5.29
N VAL A 30 0.55 -6.99 -3.98
CA VAL A 30 -0.22 -7.95 -3.18
C VAL A 30 -1.71 -7.62 -3.20
N LYS A 31 -2.06 -6.32 -3.12
CA LYS A 31 -3.46 -5.87 -3.19
C LYS A 31 -4.07 -6.13 -4.56
N MET A 32 -3.32 -5.87 -5.64
CA MET A 32 -3.77 -6.16 -7.00
C MET A 32 -4.04 -7.65 -7.18
N TYR A 33 -3.11 -8.50 -6.75
CA TYR A 33 -3.25 -9.94 -6.87
C TYR A 33 -4.51 -10.46 -6.16
N ARG A 34 -4.75 -10.01 -4.92
CA ARG A 34 -5.96 -10.33 -4.15
C ARG A 34 -7.24 -9.85 -4.84
N SER A 35 -7.24 -8.64 -5.38
CA SER A 35 -8.42 -8.08 -6.08
C SER A 35 -8.75 -8.77 -7.41
N ARG A 36 -7.79 -9.50 -7.99
CA ARG A 36 -7.93 -10.25 -9.24
C ARG A 36 -8.30 -11.72 -9.04
N GLN A 37 -8.25 -12.24 -7.82
CA GLN A 37 -8.62 -13.63 -7.54
C GLN A 37 -10.10 -13.91 -7.80
N GLU A 38 -10.96 -12.92 -7.58
CA GLU A 38 -12.41 -13.05 -7.73
C GLU A 38 -12.99 -11.91 -8.59
N TYR A 39 -14.05 -12.22 -9.33
CA TYR A 39 -14.80 -11.20 -10.03
C TYR A 39 -15.73 -10.46 -9.05
N LYS A 40 -15.43 -9.19 -8.79
CA LYS A 40 -16.35 -8.26 -8.14
C LYS A 40 -17.11 -7.43 -9.17
N LYS A 41 -18.42 -7.28 -8.97
CA LYS A 41 -19.26 -6.38 -9.77
C LYS A 41 -18.72 -4.93 -9.74
N PRO A 42 -18.90 -4.13 -10.81
CA PRO A 42 -18.38 -2.76 -10.87
C PRO A 42 -18.86 -1.86 -9.73
N SER A 43 -20.12 -1.99 -9.30
CA SER A 43 -20.68 -1.24 -8.17
C SER A 43 -19.94 -1.53 -6.86
N ILE A 44 -19.63 -2.80 -6.59
CA ILE A 44 -18.89 -3.20 -5.38
C ILE A 44 -17.46 -2.64 -5.43
N LYS A 45 -16.80 -2.70 -6.59
CA LYS A 45 -15.46 -2.11 -6.79
C LYS A 45 -15.47 -0.59 -6.56
N ALA A 46 -16.51 0.10 -7.01
CA ALA A 46 -16.67 1.55 -6.81
C ALA A 46 -16.87 1.89 -5.32
N LYS A 47 -17.72 1.14 -4.61
CA LYS A 47 -17.95 1.29 -3.17
C LYS A 47 -16.68 1.08 -2.36
N GLU A 48 -15.96 -0.04 -2.59
CA GLU A 48 -14.70 -0.33 -1.91
C GLU A 48 -13.63 0.74 -2.17
N LYS A 49 -13.61 1.32 -3.38
CA LYS A 49 -12.69 2.43 -3.73
C LYS A 49 -13.01 3.69 -2.93
N GLN A 50 -14.28 4.07 -2.81
CA GLN A 50 -14.73 5.24 -2.05
C GLN A 50 -14.41 5.09 -0.56
N GLU A 51 -14.77 3.94 0.04
CA GLU A 51 -14.48 3.64 1.45
C GLU A 51 -12.97 3.68 1.74
N ALA A 52 -12.15 3.12 0.85
CA ALA A 52 -10.69 3.16 0.99
C ALA A 52 -10.14 4.59 0.88
N ALA A 53 -10.72 5.44 0.02
CA ALA A 53 -10.33 6.85 -0.11
C ALA A 53 -10.72 7.65 1.15
N GLU A 54 -11.93 7.45 1.68
CA GLU A 54 -12.38 8.06 2.94
C GLU A 54 -11.52 7.66 4.11
N LYS A 55 -11.19 6.37 4.23
CA LYS A 55 -10.28 5.88 5.26
C LYS A 55 -8.90 6.56 5.19
N ARG A 56 -8.38 6.80 3.98
CA ARG A 56 -7.12 7.55 3.80
C ARG A 56 -7.29 9.02 4.19
N ARG A 57 -8.35 9.70 3.74
CA ARG A 57 -8.65 11.10 4.10
C ARG A 57 -8.73 11.28 5.61
N ARG A 58 -9.50 10.42 6.30
CA ARG A 58 -9.61 10.42 7.77
C ARG A 58 -8.23 10.29 8.42
N LYS A 59 -7.42 9.31 8.02
CA LYS A 59 -6.07 9.13 8.56
C LYS A 59 -5.18 10.36 8.39
N THR A 60 -5.22 11.01 7.22
CA THR A 60 -4.47 12.25 6.96
C THR A 60 -4.95 13.39 7.86
N MET A 61 -6.26 13.57 7.99
CA MET A 61 -6.84 14.62 8.85
C MET A 61 -6.45 14.44 10.32
N PHE A 62 -6.55 13.21 10.86
CA PHE A 62 -6.13 12.93 12.23
C PHE A 62 -4.64 13.20 12.47
N LYS A 63 -3.78 12.89 11.49
CA LYS A 63 -2.34 13.18 11.58
C LYS A 63 -2.07 14.68 11.58
N ASN A 64 -2.74 15.43 10.70
CA ASN A 64 -2.58 16.88 10.61
C ASN A 64 -3.12 17.60 11.85
N GLY A 65 -4.26 17.17 12.40
CA GLY A 65 -4.81 17.72 13.64
C GLY A 65 -3.89 17.54 14.84
N ARG A 66 -3.30 16.33 15.01
CA ARG A 66 -2.30 16.05 16.05
C ARG A 66 -1.01 16.85 15.89
N SER A 67 -0.61 17.15 14.66
CA SER A 67 0.56 17.99 14.40
C SER A 67 0.31 19.45 14.75
N ARG A 68 -0.93 19.93 14.61
CA ARG A 68 -1.33 21.31 14.90
C ARG A 68 -1.55 21.58 16.39
N SER A 69 -1.94 20.58 17.18
CA SER A 69 -2.10 20.75 18.64
C SER A 69 -0.78 20.60 19.43
N LYS A 70 0.35 20.46 18.73
CA LYS A 70 1.68 20.22 19.31
C LYS A 70 2.62 21.43 19.15
N ILE A 71 2.13 22.48 18.51
CA ILE A 71 2.69 23.84 18.48
C ILE A 71 1.89 24.64 19.50
#